data_AF-A0A933H619-F1
#
_entry.id   AF-A0A933H619-F1
#
_cell.length_a   1.000
_cell.length_b   1.000
_cell.length_c   1.000
_cell.angle_alpha   90.00
_cell.angle_beta   90.00
_cell.angle_gamma   90.00
#
_symmetry.space_group_name_H-M   'P 1'
#
loop_
_entity.id
_entity.type
_entity.pdbx_description
1 polymer ?
#
loop_
_entity_poly.entity_id
_entity_poly.type
_entity_poly.pdbx_seq_one_letter_code
_entity_poly.pdbx_strand_id
1 'polypeptide(L)' 'MTTLELKLQLPTDLAREAEAAGLLTPQAIEKLLFDEARAERRKSRASRP' A
#
# COMPACT_ATOMS: atom_id res chain seq x y z
N MET A 1 -7.37 6.81 -14.66
CA MET A 1 -7.15 6.86 -13.21
C MET A 1 -8.49 6.72 -12.52
N THR A 2 -8.56 5.90 -11.48
CA THR A 2 -9.73 5.79 -10.59
C THR A 2 -9.33 6.37 -9.24
N THR A 3 -10.14 7.27 -8.68
CA THR A 3 -9.90 7.85 -7.35
C THR A 3 -10.77 7.12 -6.34
N LEU A 4 -10.18 6.68 -5.24
CA LEU A 4 -10.86 6.02 -4.13
C LEU A 4 -10.53 6.78 -2.84
N GLU A 5 -11.54 6.99 -2.00
CA GLU A 5 -11.37 7.51 -0.65
C GLU A 5 -11.37 6.34 0.33
N LEU A 6 -10.34 6.27 1.18
CA LEU A 6 -10.14 5.20 2.15
C LEU A 6 -10.00 5.81 3.54
N LYS A 7 -10.70 5.23 4.52
CA LYS A 7 -10.46 5.50 5.95
C LYS A 7 -9.73 4.31 6.54
N LEU A 8 -8.58 4.56 7.15
CA LEU A 8 -7.74 3.54 7.76
C LEU A 8 -7.64 3.80 9.26
N GLN A 9 -7.76 2.75 10.06
CA GLN A 9 -7.40 2.78 11.47
C GLN A 9 -6.02 2.17 11.61
N LEU A 10 -5.08 2.98 12.08
CA LEU A 10 -3.70 2.56 12.31
C LEU A 10 -3.40 2.68 13.81
N PRO A 11 -2.58 1.78 14.37
CA PRO A 11 -1.98 1.99 15.68
C PRO A 11 -1.24 3.34 15.72
N THR A 12 -1.34 4.05 16.83
CA THR A 12 -0.77 5.40 16.98
C THR A 12 0.71 5.46 16.63
N ASP A 13 1.48 4.48 17.10
CA ASP A 13 2.93 4.45 16.87
C ASP A 13 3.25 4.26 15.39
N LEU A 14 2.56 3.33 14.72
CA LEU A 14 2.71 3.11 13.28
C LEU A 14 2.29 4.33 12.47
N ALA A 15 1.20 5.01 12.86
CA ALA A 15 0.74 6.22 12.19
C ALA A 15 1.81 7.32 12.26
N ARG A 16 2.42 7.53 13.43
CA ARG A 16 3.47 8.53 13.63
C ARG A 16 4.73 8.22 12.82
N GLU A 17 5.18 6.97 12.83
CA GLU A 17 6.33 6.54 12.05
C GLU A 17 6.09 6.70 10.54
N ALA A 18 4.91 6.27 10.07
CA ALA A 18 4.53 6.40 8.66
C ALA A 18 4.39 7.87 8.24
N GLU A 19 3.84 8.73 9.10
CA GLU A 19 3.73 10.16 8.84
C GLU A 19 5.12 10.82 8.77
N ALA A 20 6.00 10.55 9.74
CA ALA A 20 7.37 11.07 9.76
C ALA A 20 8.18 10.61 8.54
N ALA A 21 7.92 9.41 8.04
CA ALA A 21 8.52 8.87 6.83
C ALA A 21 7.86 9.35 5.52
N GLY A 22 6.79 10.16 5.59
CA GLY A 22 6.06 10.66 4.42
C GLY A 22 5.22 9.61 3.69
N LEU A 23 4.94 8.47 4.34
CA LEU A 23 4.23 7.33 3.77
C LEU A 23 2.71 7.50 3.74
N LEU A 24 2.16 8.46 4.50
CA LEU A 24 0.71 8.75 4.55
C LEU A 24 0.25 9.75 3.49
N THR A 25 1.00 9.87 2.39
CA THR A 25 0.63 10.70 1.24
C THR A 25 -0.04 9.86 0.15
N PRO A 26 -0.92 10.44 -0.69
CA PRO A 26 -1.55 9.70 -1.79
C PRO A 26 -0.52 9.01 -2.70
N GLN A 27 0.59 9.68 -3.02
CA GLN A 27 1.64 9.17 -3.91
C GLN A 27 2.41 8.00 -3.28
N ALA A 28 2.70 8.07 -1.98
CA ALA A 28 3.37 6.99 -1.27
C ALA A 28 2.46 5.76 -1.14
N ILE A 29 1.18 5.97 -0.81
CA ILE A 29 0.19 4.89 -0.73
C ILE A 29 -0.03 4.25 -2.11
N GLU A 30 -0.11 5.04 -3.19
CA GLU A 30 -0.21 4.51 -4.56
C GLU A 30 0.98 3.63 -4.91
N LYS A 31 2.21 4.06 -4.56
CA LYS A 31 3.42 3.27 -4.78
C LYS A 31 3.39 1.96 -4.00
N LEU A 32 3.02 1.99 -2.72
CA LEU A 32 2.90 0.79 -1.88
C LEU A 32 1.89 -0.21 -2.46
N LEU A 33 0.73 0.28 -2.90
CA LEU A 33 -0.29 -0.55 -3.55
C LEU A 33 0.21 -1.16 -4.86
N PHE A 34 0.92 -0.39 -5.68
CA PHE A 34 1.47 -0.87 -6.94
C PHE A 34 2.50 -1.98 -6.72
N ASP A 35 3.41 -1.78 -5.76
CA ASP A 35 4.47 -2.74 -5.44
C ASP A 35 3.89 -4.05 -4.91
N GLU A 36 2.91 -4.00 -3.99
CA GLU A 36 2.26 -5.21 -3.46
C GLU A 36 1.41 -5.91 -4.53
N ALA A 37 0.62 -5.16 -5.31
CA ALA A 37 -0.15 -5.74 -6.41
C ALA A 37 0.75 -6.45 -7.43
N ARG A 38 1.93 -5.89 -7.70
CA ARG A 38 2.93 -6.54 -8.55
C ARG A 38 3.49 -7.80 -7.90
N ALA A 39 3.75 -7.80 -6.59
CA ALA A 39 4.19 -8.98 -5.87
C ALA A 39 3.15 -10.11 -5.91
N GLU A 40 1.89 -9.80 -5.69
CA GLU A 40 0.79 -10.78 -5.69
C GLU A 40 0.57 -11.44 -7.06
N ARG A 41 0.73 -10.67 -8.14
CA ARG A 41 0.71 -11.22 -9.52
C ARG A 41 1.83 -12.22 -9.76
N ARG A 42 3.00 -12.06 -9.12
CA ARG A 42 4.09 -13.04 -9.23
C ARG A 42 3.76 -14.32 -8.47
N LYS A 43 3.21 -14.20 -7.26
CA LYS A 43 2.79 -15.36 -6.44
C LYS A 43 1.74 -16.20 -7.17
N SER A 44 0.71 -15.56 -7.72
CA SER A 44 -0.37 -16.25 -8.46
C SER A 44 0.08 -16.89 -9.78
N ARG A 45 1.12 -16.35 -10.44
CA ARG A 45 1.73 -17.01 -11.63
C ARG A 45 2.61 -18.21 -11.26
N ALA A 46 3.19 -18.23 -10.06
CA ALA A 46 4.01 -19.34 -9.58
C ALA A 46 3.19 -20.53 -9.05
N SER A 47 1.89 -20.34 -8.77
CA SER A 47 1.01 -21.41 -8.26
C SER A 47 0.08 -22.02 -9.33
N ARG A 48 0.27 -21.70 -10.61
CA ARG A 48 -0.54 -22.24 -11.71
C ARG A 48 0.21 -23.41 -12.36
N PRO A 49 -0.26 -24.66 -12.25
CA PRO A 49 0.38 -25.85 -12.81
C PRO A 49 0.35 -25.86 -14.34
#